data_AF-A0A3S0KWD8-F1
#
_entry.id   AF-A0A3S0KWD8-F1
#
_cell.length_a   1.000
_cell.length_b   1.000
_cell.length_c   1.000
_cell.angle_alpha   90.00
_cell.angle_beta   90.00
_cell.angle_gamma   90.00
#
_symmetry.space_group_name_H-M   'P 1'
#
loop_
_entity.id
_entity.type
_entity.pdbx_description
1 polymer ?
#
loop_
_entity_poly.entity_id
_entity_poly.type
_entity_poly.pdbx_seq_one_letter_code
_entity_poly.pdbx_strand_id
1 'polypeptide(L)'
;MTNEKSEAQALEELQQGLPITIAADSRFSSSLKPLLTQLEMWLNFQALKADWYSNEDFALSFDFTLVRSLDEKMQELKTARASCNTSNGSAAAAWNIEKGYAYHYESSNLTTIAFIAVDDLLEGGVGIEQGIKDRLLAVANAVANSVGSEHGLLALS
;
A
#
# COMPACT_ATOMS: atom_id res chain seq x y z
N MET A 1 38.61 5.18 -0.91
CA MET A 1 37.26 5.74 -1.16
C MET A 1 36.43 4.62 -1.78
N THR A 2 35.87 3.73 -0.97
CA THR A 2 35.18 2.51 -1.47
C THR A 2 34.09 1.96 -0.55
N ASN A 3 33.58 2.74 0.41
CA ASN A 3 32.49 2.27 1.30
C ASN A 3 31.10 2.83 0.95
N GLU A 4 30.97 4.07 0.47
CA GLU A 4 29.64 4.68 0.29
C GLU A 4 28.84 4.10 -0.88
N LYS A 5 29.51 3.52 -1.89
CA LYS A 5 28.84 2.90 -3.04
C LYS A 5 28.25 1.53 -2.72
N SER A 6 28.76 0.85 -1.68
CA SER A 6 28.29 -0.47 -1.25
C SER A 6 27.03 -0.37 -0.38
N GLU A 7 26.87 0.72 0.37
CA GLU A 7 25.71 0.90 1.26
C GLU A 7 24.46 1.33 0.48
N ALA A 8 24.61 2.22 -0.52
CA ALA A 8 23.48 2.61 -1.37
C ALA A 8 22.92 1.45 -2.20
N GLN A 9 23.81 0.57 -2.68
CA GLN A 9 23.43 -0.61 -3.45
C GLN A 9 22.83 -1.72 -2.57
N ALA A 10 23.32 -1.88 -1.34
CA ALA A 10 22.70 -2.76 -0.35
C ALA A 10 21.34 -2.23 0.16
N LEU A 11 21.17 -0.91 0.26
CA LEU A 11 19.87 -0.30 0.55
C LEU A 11 18.88 -0.53 -0.59
N GLU A 12 19.32 -0.38 -1.85
CA GLU A 12 18.50 -0.70 -3.02
C GLU A 12 18.15 -2.19 -3.07
N GLU A 13 19.08 -3.11 -2.80
CA GLU A 13 18.80 -4.57 -2.76
C GLU A 13 17.85 -4.95 -1.59
N LEU A 14 17.97 -4.31 -0.43
CA LEU A 14 17.01 -4.48 0.68
C LEU A 14 15.63 -3.89 0.37
N GLN A 15 15.56 -2.81 -0.41
CA GLN A 15 14.30 -2.20 -0.86
C GLN A 15 13.65 -2.95 -2.03
N GLN A 16 14.43 -3.68 -2.84
CA GLN A 16 13.95 -4.44 -4.00
C GLN A 16 13.35 -5.82 -3.65
N GLY A 17 13.19 -6.16 -2.36
CA GLY A 17 12.78 -7.50 -1.94
C GLY A 17 11.68 -7.59 -0.87
N LEU A 18 11.08 -6.46 -0.49
CA LEU A 18 10.07 -6.45 0.59
C LEU A 18 8.63 -6.43 0.01
N PRO A 19 7.68 -7.20 0.59
CA PRO A 19 6.33 -7.36 0.04
C PRO A 19 5.47 -6.09 0.02
N ILE A 20 5.85 -5.03 0.75
CA ILE A 20 5.04 -3.81 0.88
C ILE A 20 5.74 -2.65 0.20
N THR A 21 5.06 -2.04 -0.77
CA THR A 21 5.53 -0.87 -1.53
C THR A 21 4.60 0.33 -1.36
N ILE A 22 5.15 1.54 -1.39
CA ILE A 22 4.36 2.79 -1.30
C ILE A 22 4.77 3.78 -2.38
N ALA A 23 3.82 4.08 -3.27
CA ALA A 23 3.94 5.09 -4.32
C ALA A 23 3.00 6.27 -4.08
N ALA A 24 3.09 7.27 -4.94
CA ALA A 24 2.12 8.37 -5.02
C ALA A 24 1.67 8.56 -6.47
N ASP A 25 0.44 9.03 -6.63
CA ASP A 25 -0.13 9.41 -7.93
C ASP A 25 0.77 10.46 -8.62
N SER A 26 0.83 10.46 -9.95
CA SER A 26 1.74 11.31 -10.73
C SER A 26 1.51 12.81 -10.53
N ARG A 27 0.37 13.20 -9.93
CA ARG A 27 0.06 14.56 -9.52
C ARG A 27 0.84 15.04 -8.29
N PHE A 28 1.46 14.14 -7.52
CA PHE A 28 2.30 14.52 -6.38
C PHE A 28 3.70 14.93 -6.82
N SER A 29 4.28 15.90 -6.09
CA SER A 29 5.66 16.33 -6.30
C SER A 29 6.66 15.21 -5.99
N SER A 30 7.74 15.13 -6.76
CA SER A 30 8.86 14.23 -6.49
C SER A 30 9.56 14.51 -5.15
N SER A 31 9.35 15.70 -4.56
CA SER A 31 9.79 16.02 -3.20
C SER A 31 9.14 15.15 -2.12
N LEU A 32 8.07 14.42 -2.44
CA LEU A 32 7.41 13.48 -1.53
C LEU A 32 8.19 12.17 -1.37
N LYS A 33 9.09 11.85 -2.31
CA LYS A 33 9.83 10.57 -2.32
C LYS A 33 10.47 10.20 -0.98
N PRO A 34 11.16 11.11 -0.26
CA PRO A 34 11.75 10.76 1.04
C PRO A 34 10.70 10.30 2.06
N LEU A 35 9.51 10.92 2.07
CA LEU A 35 8.42 10.50 2.95
C LEU A 35 7.87 9.13 2.54
N LEU A 36 7.70 8.88 1.24
CA LEU A 36 7.23 7.57 0.75
C LEU A 36 8.17 6.45 1.18
N THR A 37 9.48 6.64 1.00
CA THR A 37 10.50 5.68 1.45
C THR A 37 10.46 5.47 2.95
N GLN A 38 10.27 6.52 3.75
CA GLN A 38 10.13 6.40 5.20
C GLN A 38 8.89 5.62 5.62
N LEU A 39 7.75 5.87 4.98
CA LEU A 39 6.50 5.15 5.24
C LEU A 39 6.63 3.66 4.84
N GLU A 40 7.25 3.38 3.70
CA GLU A 40 7.48 2.03 3.21
C GLU A 40 8.38 1.23 4.15
N MET A 41 9.52 1.80 4.54
CA MET A 41 10.41 1.20 5.53
C MET A 41 9.70 0.96 6.87
N TRP A 42 8.95 1.96 7.35
CA TRP A 42 8.25 1.87 8.61
C TRP A 42 7.19 0.75 8.60
N LEU A 43 6.41 0.63 7.53
CA LEU A 43 5.34 -0.37 7.44
C LEU A 43 5.90 -1.78 7.30
N ASN A 44 6.95 -1.96 6.47
CA ASN A 44 7.69 -3.21 6.40
C ASN A 44 8.30 -3.61 7.74
N PHE A 45 8.80 -2.64 8.51
CA PHE A 45 9.31 -2.91 9.85
C PHE A 45 8.19 -3.36 10.81
N GLN A 46 6.98 -2.79 10.71
CA GLN A 46 5.84 -3.27 11.52
C GLN A 46 5.47 -4.71 11.14
N ALA A 47 5.42 -5.03 9.85
CA ALA A 47 5.17 -6.38 9.36
C ALA A 47 6.22 -7.38 9.84
N LEU A 48 7.51 -7.00 9.77
CA LEU A 48 8.60 -7.81 10.31
C LEU A 48 8.46 -8.04 11.82
N LYS A 49 8.13 -7.00 12.59
CA LYS A 49 7.92 -7.11 14.05
C LYS A 49 6.73 -8.02 14.39
N ALA A 50 5.73 -8.07 13.52
CA ALA A 50 4.55 -8.92 13.64
C ALA A 50 4.74 -10.32 13.04
N ASP A 51 5.97 -10.68 12.66
CA ASP A 51 6.35 -11.97 12.08
C ASP A 51 5.68 -12.32 10.74
N TRP A 52 5.28 -11.30 9.95
CA TRP A 52 4.59 -11.53 8.67
C TRP A 52 5.46 -12.17 7.59
N TYR A 53 6.77 -12.12 7.74
CA TYR A 53 7.73 -12.62 6.75
C TYR A 53 8.38 -13.95 7.13
N SER A 54 7.90 -14.62 8.18
CA SER A 54 8.46 -15.90 8.61
C SER A 54 8.01 -17.10 7.76
N ASN A 55 6.87 -16.99 7.08
CA ASN A 55 6.35 -18.02 6.19
C ASN A 55 6.59 -17.66 4.72
N GLU A 56 7.59 -18.28 4.10
CA GLU A 56 7.93 -18.07 2.69
C GLU A 56 6.83 -18.54 1.72
N ASP A 57 5.96 -19.47 2.14
CA ASP A 57 4.84 -19.97 1.33
C ASP A 57 3.60 -19.04 1.37
N PHE A 58 3.57 -18.10 2.32
CA PHE A 58 2.45 -17.17 2.51
C PHE A 58 2.94 -15.79 2.97
N ALA A 59 3.30 -14.95 2.01
CA ALA A 59 3.66 -13.55 2.25
C ALA A 59 2.61 -12.63 1.61
N LEU A 60 1.94 -11.84 2.43
CA LEU A 60 1.02 -10.81 1.93
C LEU A 60 1.81 -9.65 1.32
N SER A 61 1.50 -9.32 0.08
CA SER A 61 2.10 -8.20 -0.64
C SER A 61 1.11 -7.03 -0.73
N PHE A 62 1.61 -5.80 -0.69
CA PHE A 62 0.80 -4.60 -0.72
C PHE A 62 1.41 -3.52 -1.61
N ASP A 63 0.62 -3.04 -2.57
CA ASP A 63 0.95 -1.93 -3.44
C ASP A 63 0.09 -0.72 -3.04
N PHE A 64 0.63 0.12 -2.18
CA PHE A 64 -0.04 1.35 -1.75
C PHE A 64 0.24 2.49 -2.71
N THR A 65 -0.79 3.30 -3.00
CA THR A 65 -0.65 4.55 -3.75
C THR A 65 -1.34 5.69 -3.01
N LEU A 66 -0.59 6.72 -2.65
CA LEU A 66 -1.15 7.98 -2.15
C LEU A 66 -1.87 8.70 -3.29
N VAL A 67 -3.14 9.05 -3.07
CA VAL A 67 -4.00 9.77 -4.01
C VAL A 67 -4.51 11.04 -3.34
N ARG A 68 -4.92 12.04 -4.12
CA ARG A 68 -5.51 13.25 -3.56
C ARG A 68 -6.82 12.92 -2.84
N SER A 69 -7.80 12.44 -3.61
CA SER A 69 -9.14 12.08 -3.17
C SER A 69 -9.48 10.68 -3.65
N LEU A 70 -10.22 9.91 -2.84
CA LEU A 70 -10.76 8.62 -3.27
C LEU A 70 -11.81 8.78 -4.36
N ASP A 71 -12.68 9.79 -4.25
CA ASP A 71 -13.79 9.97 -5.19
C ASP A 71 -13.26 10.21 -6.60
N GLU A 72 -12.26 11.10 -6.72
CA GLU A 72 -11.55 11.34 -7.97
C GLU A 72 -10.95 10.03 -8.52
N LYS A 73 -10.23 9.27 -7.68
CA LYS A 73 -9.53 8.06 -8.12
C LYS A 73 -10.50 6.96 -8.56
N MET A 74 -11.59 6.76 -7.83
CA MET A 74 -12.60 5.77 -8.14
C MET A 74 -13.34 6.11 -9.44
N GLN A 75 -13.57 7.41 -9.70
CA GLN A 75 -14.16 7.85 -10.97
C GLN A 75 -13.23 7.63 -12.16
N GLU A 76 -11.92 7.86 -11.99
CA GLU A 76 -10.89 7.56 -13.00
C GLU A 76 -10.88 6.06 -13.35
N LEU A 77 -10.91 5.18 -12.33
CA LEU A 77 -10.95 3.73 -12.55
C LEU A 77 -12.22 3.27 -13.27
N LYS A 78 -13.38 3.84 -12.92
CA LYS A 78 -14.65 3.57 -13.62
C LYS A 78 -14.58 4.01 -15.09
N THR A 79 -14.03 5.19 -15.35
CA THR A 79 -13.93 5.75 -16.71
C THR A 79 -12.92 4.98 -17.56
N ALA A 80 -11.76 4.61 -17.00
CA ALA A 80 -10.77 3.78 -17.66
C ALA A 80 -11.34 2.40 -18.04
N ARG A 81 -12.16 1.81 -17.16
CA ARG A 81 -12.89 0.55 -17.44
C ARG A 81 -13.99 0.69 -18.49
N ALA A 82 -14.69 1.82 -18.53
CA ALA A 82 -15.68 2.09 -19.57
C ALA A 82 -15.04 2.30 -20.96
N SER A 83 -13.79 2.79 -20.98
CA SER A 83 -13.03 3.02 -22.22
C SER A 83 -12.41 1.75 -22.80
N CYS A 84 -12.23 0.69 -22.02
CA CYS A 84 -11.82 -0.62 -22.54
C CYS A 84 -13.08 -1.46 -22.84
N ASN A 85 -13.39 -1.65 -24.13
CA ASN A 85 -14.41 -2.59 -24.59
C ASN A 85 -14.02 -4.01 -24.16
N THR A 86 -14.38 -4.40 -22.94
CA THR A 86 -14.00 -5.68 -22.38
C THR A 86 -15.03 -6.73 -22.82
N SER A 87 -14.73 -7.42 -23.92
CA SER A 87 -15.51 -8.53 -24.47
C SER A 87 -15.33 -9.87 -23.74
N ASN A 88 -14.59 -9.92 -22.62
CA ASN A 88 -14.46 -11.13 -21.80
C ASN A 88 -14.66 -10.79 -20.33
N GLY A 89 -15.60 -11.46 -19.66
CA GLY A 89 -16.10 -11.20 -18.31
C GLY A 89 -15.06 -11.10 -17.19
N SER A 90 -14.27 -10.03 -17.17
CA SER A 90 -13.47 -9.62 -16.03
C SER A 90 -14.43 -9.07 -14.99
N ALA A 91 -14.72 -9.90 -13.98
CA ALA A 91 -15.51 -9.50 -12.82
C ALA A 91 -14.94 -8.18 -12.29
N ALA A 92 -15.78 -7.17 -12.15
CA ALA A 92 -15.38 -5.90 -11.57
C ALA A 92 -14.66 -6.18 -10.25
N ALA A 93 -13.35 -5.86 -10.17
CA ALA A 93 -12.59 -6.05 -8.94
C ALA A 93 -13.38 -5.42 -7.78
N ALA A 94 -13.82 -6.23 -6.83
CA ALA A 94 -14.61 -5.77 -5.70
C ALA A 94 -13.69 -4.95 -4.79
N TRP A 95 -13.85 -3.63 -4.83
CA TRP A 95 -13.13 -2.71 -3.98
C TRP A 95 -13.84 -2.59 -2.64
N ASN A 96 -13.10 -2.75 -1.55
CA ASN A 96 -13.52 -2.33 -0.22
C ASN A 96 -13.22 -0.84 -0.09
N ILE A 97 -14.22 -0.04 0.25
CA ILE A 97 -14.11 1.42 0.32
C ILE A 97 -14.48 1.85 1.73
N GLU A 98 -13.56 2.54 2.38
CA GLU A 98 -13.72 3.08 3.72
C GLU A 98 -13.40 4.58 3.70
N LYS A 99 -13.63 5.26 4.83
CA LYS A 99 -13.27 6.68 4.92
C LYS A 99 -11.75 6.85 4.80
N GLY A 100 -11.31 7.42 3.68
CA GLY A 100 -9.91 7.83 3.47
C GLY A 100 -9.01 6.76 2.83
N TYR A 101 -9.47 5.52 2.65
CA TYR A 101 -8.77 4.52 1.84
C TYR A 101 -9.72 3.59 1.08
N ALA A 102 -9.20 2.95 0.04
CA ALA A 102 -9.86 1.86 -0.66
C ALA A 102 -8.84 0.78 -1.02
N TYR A 103 -9.23 -0.49 -0.99
CA TYR A 103 -8.33 -1.59 -1.34
C TYR A 103 -9.03 -2.73 -2.04
N HIS A 104 -8.25 -3.48 -2.82
CA HIS A 104 -8.65 -4.71 -3.49
C HIS A 104 -7.57 -5.76 -3.26
N TYR A 105 -7.97 -6.92 -2.75
CA TYR A 105 -7.09 -8.07 -2.55
C TYR A 105 -7.25 -9.06 -3.71
N GLU A 106 -6.14 -9.42 -4.32
CA GLU A 106 -6.04 -10.42 -5.37
C GLU A 106 -5.46 -11.72 -4.80
N SER A 107 -6.32 -12.73 -4.62
CA SER A 107 -5.92 -13.97 -3.97
C SER A 107 -4.98 -14.84 -4.80
N SER A 108 -4.92 -14.64 -6.13
CA SER A 108 -4.07 -15.45 -7.01
C SER A 108 -2.57 -15.21 -6.84
N ASN A 109 -2.18 -14.05 -6.30
CA ASN A 109 -0.78 -13.67 -6.06
C ASN A 109 -0.56 -13.10 -4.65
N LEU A 110 -1.57 -13.14 -3.77
CA LEU A 110 -1.53 -12.59 -2.41
C LEU A 110 -1.23 -11.08 -2.38
N THR A 111 -1.57 -10.35 -3.44
CA THR A 111 -1.28 -8.92 -3.57
C THR A 111 -2.51 -8.08 -3.27
N THR A 112 -2.33 -7.03 -2.48
CA THR A 112 -3.34 -5.99 -2.24
C THR A 112 -2.97 -4.72 -2.96
N ILE A 113 -3.85 -4.21 -3.81
CA ILE A 113 -3.72 -2.86 -4.37
C ILE A 113 -4.55 -1.92 -3.51
N ALA A 114 -3.95 -0.84 -3.00
CA ALA A 114 -4.62 0.08 -2.10
C ALA A 114 -4.37 1.56 -2.45
N PHE A 115 -5.40 2.37 -2.30
CA PHE A 115 -5.35 3.82 -2.44
C PHE A 115 -5.58 4.49 -1.10
N ILE A 116 -4.70 5.42 -0.75
CA ILE A 116 -4.78 6.22 0.48
C ILE A 116 -5.03 7.67 0.08
N ALA A 117 -6.21 8.21 0.40
CA ALA A 117 -6.48 9.63 0.19
C ALA A 117 -5.70 10.47 1.22
N VAL A 118 -5.40 11.71 0.87
CA VAL A 118 -4.66 12.63 1.76
C VAL A 118 -5.27 14.03 1.83
N ASP A 119 -6.24 14.36 0.98
CA ASP A 119 -6.88 15.68 0.94
C ASP A 119 -7.53 16.04 2.28
N ASP A 120 -8.32 15.13 2.84
CA ASP A 120 -9.04 15.31 4.10
C ASP A 120 -8.14 15.31 5.34
N LEU A 121 -6.90 14.81 5.22
CA LEU A 121 -5.90 14.88 6.29
C LEU A 121 -5.31 16.29 6.44
N LEU A 122 -5.38 17.14 5.40
CA LEU A 122 -4.92 18.52 5.46
C LEU A 122 -5.78 19.40 6.38
N GLU A 123 -7.04 19.02 6.57
CA GLU A 123 -8.04 19.81 7.30
C GLU A 123 -8.12 19.44 8.79
N GLY A 124 -7.58 18.28 9.18
CA GLY A 124 -7.88 17.61 10.46
C GLY A 124 -6.93 17.91 11.64
N GLY A 125 -5.86 18.69 11.47
CA GLY A 125 -4.93 19.06 12.55
C GLY A 125 -4.06 17.93 13.13
N VAL A 126 -4.36 16.66 12.83
CA VAL A 126 -3.46 15.52 13.01
C VAL A 126 -2.38 15.60 11.93
N GLY A 127 -1.11 15.43 12.29
CA GLY A 127 -0.03 15.46 11.31
C GLY A 127 -0.30 14.50 10.15
N ILE A 128 -0.21 15.00 8.92
CA ILE A 128 -0.54 14.26 7.68
C ILE A 128 0.12 12.88 7.64
N GLU A 129 1.37 12.79 8.10
CA GLU A 129 2.11 11.53 8.19
C GLU A 129 1.42 10.51 9.11
N GLN A 130 0.97 10.91 10.29
CA GLN A 130 0.28 10.00 11.21
C GLN A 130 -1.06 9.54 10.61
N GLY A 131 -1.79 10.45 9.97
CA GLY A 131 -3.03 10.09 9.27
C GLY A 131 -2.82 9.10 8.14
N ILE A 132 -1.70 9.21 7.40
CA ILE A 132 -1.31 8.24 6.37
C ILE A 132 -0.98 6.89 7.03
N LYS A 133 -0.15 6.89 8.08
CA LYS A 133 0.23 5.69 8.84
C LYS A 133 -0.99 4.92 9.35
N ASP A 134 -1.95 5.62 9.93
CA ASP A 134 -3.18 5.00 10.45
C ASP A 134 -3.98 4.31 9.35
N ARG A 135 -4.08 4.94 8.16
CA ARG A 135 -4.77 4.36 7.00
C ARG A 135 -4.04 3.15 6.41
N LEU A 136 -2.71 3.22 6.33
CA LEU A 136 -1.88 2.10 5.90
C LEU A 136 -2.06 0.88 6.82
N LEU A 137 -2.00 1.08 8.14
CA LEU A 137 -2.25 0.03 9.13
C LEU A 137 -3.67 -0.52 9.02
N ALA A 138 -4.66 0.34 8.82
CA ALA A 138 -6.05 -0.08 8.68
C ALA A 138 -6.23 -1.05 7.51
N VAL A 139 -5.69 -0.73 6.34
CA VAL A 139 -5.73 -1.63 5.17
C VAL A 139 -4.97 -2.92 5.45
N ALA A 140 -3.74 -2.84 5.93
CA ALA A 140 -2.91 -4.01 6.18
C ALA A 140 -3.59 -4.98 7.15
N ASN A 141 -4.10 -4.46 8.27
CA ASN A 141 -4.78 -5.25 9.29
C ASN A 141 -6.13 -5.78 8.82
N ALA A 142 -6.88 -5.03 8.00
CA ALA A 142 -8.13 -5.51 7.43
C ALA A 142 -7.89 -6.73 6.53
N VAL A 143 -6.87 -6.67 5.66
CA VAL A 143 -6.50 -7.80 4.80
C VAL A 143 -6.00 -8.98 5.64
N ALA A 144 -5.05 -8.76 6.55
CA ALA A 144 -4.53 -9.81 7.42
C ALA A 144 -5.63 -10.51 8.24
N ASN A 145 -6.61 -9.78 8.76
CA ASN A 145 -7.75 -10.39 9.45
C ASN A 145 -8.63 -11.22 8.51
N SER A 146 -8.82 -10.76 7.28
CA SER A 146 -9.70 -11.41 6.31
C SER A 146 -9.11 -12.69 5.68
N VAL A 147 -7.80 -12.72 5.42
CA VAL A 147 -7.14 -13.83 4.70
C VAL A 147 -5.95 -14.45 5.44
N GLY A 148 -5.40 -13.75 6.43
CA GLY A 148 -4.26 -14.19 7.22
C GLY A 148 -4.61 -14.82 8.57
N SER A 149 -5.90 -14.86 8.95
CA SER A 149 -6.34 -15.43 10.23
C SER A 149 -6.10 -16.94 10.31
N GLU A 150 -6.18 -17.66 9.19
CA GLU A 150 -5.82 -19.08 9.08
C GLU A 150 -4.29 -19.31 9.13
N HIS A 151 -3.51 -18.24 8.91
CA HIS A 151 -2.05 -18.26 8.88
C HIS A 151 -1.40 -17.64 10.13
N GLY A 152 -2.20 -17.28 11.14
CA GLY A 152 -1.70 -16.77 12.42
C GLY A 152 -1.08 -15.37 12.36
N LEU A 153 -1.38 -14.57 11.34
CA LEU A 153 -0.82 -13.23 11.21
C LEU A 153 -1.27 -12.31 12.35
N LEU A 154 -0.31 -11.66 13.00
CA LEU A 154 -0.57 -10.68 14.06
C LEU A 154 -0.92 -9.30 13.48
N ALA A 155 -1.75 -8.52 14.18
CA ALA A 155 -2.03 -7.15 13.76
C ALA A 155 -0.78 -6.25 13.86
N LEU A 156 -0.59 -5.39 12.87
CA LEU A 156 0.41 -4.33 12.85
C LEU A 156 0.02 -3.20 13.81
N SER A 157 1.02 -2.51 14.37
CA SER A 157 0.86 -1.43 15.36
C SER A 157 1.79 -0.26 15.10
#